data_AF-A0A535INT0-F1
#
_entry.id   AF-A0A535INT0-F1
#
_cell.length_a   1.000
_cell.length_b   1.000
_cell.length_c   1.000
_cell.angle_alpha   90.00
_cell.angle_beta   90.00
_cell.angle_gamma   90.00
#
_symmetry.space_group_name_H-M   'P 1'
#
loop_
_entity.id
_entity.type
_entity.pdbx_description
1 polymer ?
#
loop_
_entity_poly.entity_id
_entity_poly.type
_entity_poly.pdbx_seq_one_letter_code
_entity_poly.pdbx_strand_id
1 'polypeptide(L)'
;MRSLKDALLEQSPQMLRAVAETNHIDLPEGGAREQWASLLAEALGRHETVERAWQALSDGERGVLGQVALQGGRIKAFQMLRDHGEVRAFGPVALARDKPWLTPANTTERLWYLGLIQRAFDVSGDFRGEIFYIPEEILMHVPRPVASDGFAVKTVAPPETTSADGTSFMWDTFILLSHIARVEPSYVEGTLLGV
;
A
#
# COMPACT_ATOMS: atom_id res chain seq x y z
N MET A 1 17.91 3.39 4.74
CA MET A 1 17.04 2.79 3.70
C MET A 1 17.90 2.51 2.48
N ARG A 2 17.52 1.57 1.64
CA ARG A 2 18.22 1.38 0.35
C ARG A 2 17.95 2.58 -0.55
N SER A 3 18.99 3.02 -1.26
CA SER A 3 18.85 4.06 -2.28
C SER A 3 18.02 3.54 -3.44
N LEU A 4 17.44 4.46 -4.23
CA LEU A 4 16.76 4.10 -5.47
C LEU A 4 17.69 3.32 -6.42
N LYS A 5 18.97 3.70 -6.50
CA LYS A 5 19.98 2.99 -7.31
C LYS A 5 20.15 1.53 -6.88
N ASP A 6 20.30 1.27 -5.58
CA ASP A 6 20.50 -0.09 -5.07
C ASP A 6 19.28 -0.97 -5.34
N ALA A 7 18.08 -0.41 -5.15
CA ALA A 7 16.83 -1.12 -5.41
C ALA A 7 16.70 -1.50 -6.89
N LEU A 8 17.04 -0.58 -7.80
CA LEU A 8 17.04 -0.81 -9.24
C LEU A 8 18.11 -1.83 -9.67
N LEU A 9 19.30 -1.81 -9.06
CA LEU A 9 20.39 -2.73 -9.40
C LEU A 9 20.03 -4.20 -9.15
N GLU A 10 19.19 -4.47 -8.16
CA GLU A 10 18.68 -5.81 -7.85
C GLU A 10 17.64 -6.31 -8.86
N GLN A 11 17.03 -5.39 -9.62
CA GLN A 11 16.04 -5.76 -10.63
C GLN A 11 16.67 -6.43 -11.86
N SER A 12 15.81 -7.12 -12.62
CA SER A 12 16.21 -7.66 -13.92
C SER A 12 16.43 -6.53 -14.94
N PRO A 13 17.32 -6.72 -15.94
CA PRO A 13 17.50 -5.74 -17.03
C PRO A 13 16.19 -5.40 -17.77
N GLN A 14 15.28 -6.37 -17.87
CA GLN A 14 13.96 -6.18 -18.51
C GLN A 14 13.05 -5.30 -17.66
N MET A 15 13.12 -5.40 -16.33
CA MET A 15 12.43 -4.47 -15.44
C MET A 15 12.98 -3.06 -15.57
N LEU A 16 14.31 -2.88 -15.63
CA LEU A 16 14.91 -1.56 -15.84
C LEU A 16 14.42 -0.92 -17.14
N ARG A 17 14.32 -1.71 -18.22
CA ARG A 17 13.74 -1.26 -19.48
C ARG A 17 12.26 -0.89 -19.35
N ALA A 18 11.48 -1.69 -18.61
CA ALA A 18 10.07 -1.38 -18.36
C ALA A 18 9.90 -0.02 -17.66
N VAL A 19 10.69 0.23 -16.60
CA VAL A 19 10.67 1.50 -15.88
C VAL A 19 11.12 2.66 -16.78
N ALA A 20 12.16 2.44 -17.60
CA ALA A 20 12.64 3.41 -18.56
C ALA A 20 11.58 3.77 -19.62
N GLU A 21 10.97 2.77 -20.26
CA GLU A 21 9.89 2.94 -21.25
C GLU A 21 8.70 3.68 -20.63
N THR A 22 8.31 3.32 -19.41
CA THR A 22 7.17 3.94 -18.72
C THR A 22 7.41 5.42 -18.39
N ASN A 23 8.67 5.79 -18.14
CA ASN A 23 9.05 7.17 -17.80
C ASN A 23 9.60 7.97 -19.00
N HIS A 24 9.61 7.39 -20.21
CA HIS A 24 10.21 7.97 -21.42
C HIS A 24 11.69 8.35 -21.23
N ILE A 25 12.46 7.47 -20.58
CA ILE A 25 13.90 7.63 -20.36
C ILE A 25 14.64 6.73 -21.34
N ASP A 26 15.54 7.31 -22.14
CA ASP A 26 16.36 6.56 -23.06
C ASP A 26 17.51 5.85 -22.32
N LEU A 27 17.61 4.53 -22.53
CA LEU A 27 18.73 3.74 -22.03
C LEU A 27 19.73 3.48 -23.17
N PRO A 28 21.04 3.67 -22.95
CA PRO A 28 22.04 3.41 -23.97
C PRO A 28 22.06 1.92 -24.34
N GLU A 29 22.11 1.64 -25.65
CA GLU A 29 22.23 0.28 -26.17
C GLU A 29 23.51 -0.39 -25.66
N GLY A 30 23.40 -1.66 -25.26
CA GLY A 30 24.53 -2.43 -24.73
C GLY A 30 25.07 -1.97 -23.37
N GLY A 31 24.44 -1.00 -22.71
CA GLY A 31 24.87 -0.53 -21.39
C GLY A 31 24.81 -1.63 -20.31
N ALA A 32 25.76 -1.58 -19.38
CA ALA A 32 25.77 -2.49 -18.24
C ALA A 32 24.61 -2.18 -17.28
N ARG A 33 24.09 -3.20 -16.60
CA ARG A 33 22.98 -3.05 -15.65
C ARG A 33 23.21 -1.95 -14.62
N GLU A 34 24.43 -1.83 -14.10
CA GLU A 34 24.76 -0.81 -13.12
C GLU A 34 24.72 0.61 -13.70
N GLN A 35 25.15 0.78 -14.96
CA GLN A 35 25.05 2.05 -15.66
C GLN A 35 23.57 2.45 -15.84
N TRP A 36 22.71 1.50 -16.27
CA TRP A 36 21.28 1.76 -16.40
C TRP A 36 20.62 2.08 -15.07
N ALA A 37 20.92 1.33 -14.00
CA ALA A 37 20.38 1.60 -12.66
C ALA A 37 20.79 2.99 -12.15
N SER A 38 22.04 3.40 -12.37
CA SER A 38 22.51 4.74 -11.99
C SER A 38 21.79 5.85 -12.76
N LEU A 39 21.65 5.68 -14.08
CA LEU A 39 21.00 6.65 -14.96
C LEU A 39 19.52 6.79 -14.63
N LEU A 40 18.83 5.66 -14.41
CA LEU A 40 17.43 5.65 -13.99
C LEU A 40 17.24 6.26 -12.61
N ALA A 41 18.10 5.94 -11.63
CA ALA A 41 17.98 6.52 -10.28
C ALA A 41 18.11 8.04 -10.32
N GLU A 42 19.08 8.56 -11.09
CA GLU A 42 19.26 9.99 -11.27
C GLU A 42 18.04 10.62 -11.96
N ALA A 43 17.53 10.01 -13.03
CA ALA A 43 16.42 10.53 -13.81
C ALA A 43 15.07 10.49 -13.08
N LEU A 44 14.77 9.41 -12.37
CA LEU A 44 13.54 9.23 -11.59
C LEU A 44 13.52 10.10 -10.33
N GLY A 45 14.69 10.41 -9.76
CA GLY A 45 14.81 11.32 -8.63
C GLY A 45 14.65 12.80 -8.98
N ARG A 46 14.50 13.17 -10.27
CA ARG A 46 14.29 14.57 -10.66
C ARG A 46 12.84 14.98 -10.41
N HIS A 47 12.66 16.21 -9.91
CA HIS A 47 11.34 16.77 -9.64
C HIS A 47 10.41 16.69 -10.87
N GLU A 48 10.91 17.00 -12.06
CA GLU A 48 10.09 16.99 -13.29
C GLU A 48 9.60 15.59 -13.67
N THR A 49 10.42 14.56 -13.39
CA THR A 49 10.04 13.17 -13.67
C THR A 49 8.97 12.71 -12.68
N VAL A 50 9.16 13.00 -11.39
CA VAL A 50 8.16 12.66 -10.35
C VAL A 50 6.85 13.40 -10.60
N GLU A 51 6.90 14.68 -10.94
CA GLU A 51 5.71 15.48 -11.23
C GLU A 51 4.97 14.95 -12.46
N ARG A 52 5.68 14.62 -13.55
CA ARG A 52 5.07 14.00 -14.73
C ARG A 52 4.40 12.67 -14.38
N ALA A 53 5.08 11.82 -13.61
CA ALA A 53 4.53 10.56 -13.16
C ALA A 53 3.28 10.78 -12.30
N TRP A 54 3.30 11.75 -11.37
CA TRP A 54 2.18 12.13 -10.53
C TRP A 54 0.96 12.60 -11.33
N GLN A 55 1.16 13.45 -12.34
CA GLN A 55 0.08 13.94 -13.20
C GLN A 55 -0.52 12.83 -14.09
N ALA A 56 0.25 11.77 -14.36
CA ALA A 56 -0.23 10.61 -15.13
C ALA A 56 -0.98 9.57 -14.26
N LEU A 57 -1.04 9.76 -12.95
CA LEU A 57 -1.81 8.92 -12.03
C LEU A 57 -3.27 9.39 -11.92
N SER A 58 -4.18 8.43 -11.85
CA SER A 58 -5.58 8.67 -11.46
C SER A 58 -5.67 9.22 -10.02
N ASP A 59 -6.81 9.80 -9.66
CA ASP A 59 -7.02 10.33 -8.30
C ASP A 59 -6.88 9.24 -7.22
N GLY A 60 -7.33 8.02 -7.52
CA GLY A 60 -7.19 6.87 -6.62
C GLY A 60 -5.73 6.48 -6.40
N GLU A 61 -4.94 6.42 -7.46
CA GLU A 61 -3.51 6.08 -7.38
C GLU A 61 -2.69 7.17 -6.67
N ARG A 62 -3.00 8.44 -6.93
CA ARG A 62 -2.44 9.58 -6.19
C ARG A 62 -2.80 9.52 -4.71
N GLY A 63 -4.03 9.13 -4.39
CA GLY A 63 -4.49 8.90 -3.02
C GLY A 63 -3.63 7.84 -2.32
N VAL A 64 -3.41 6.69 -2.94
CA VAL A 64 -2.56 5.61 -2.38
C VAL A 64 -1.13 6.08 -2.16
N LEU A 65 -0.49 6.66 -3.18
CA LEU A 65 0.88 7.12 -3.08
C LEU A 65 1.04 8.23 -2.01
N GLY A 66 0.07 9.16 -1.95
CA GLY A 66 0.03 10.22 -0.95
C GLY A 66 -0.15 9.70 0.48
N GLN A 67 -1.01 8.69 0.70
CA GLN A 67 -1.17 8.05 2.00
C GLN A 67 0.11 7.35 2.46
N VAL A 68 0.77 6.61 1.56
CA VAL A 68 2.06 5.98 1.86
C VAL A 68 3.12 7.05 2.16
N ALA A 69 3.14 8.16 1.43
CA ALA A 69 4.04 9.28 1.68
C ALA A 69 3.80 9.95 3.06
N LEU A 70 2.54 10.10 3.48
CA LEU A 70 2.18 10.60 4.82
C LEU A 70 2.68 9.69 5.95
N GLN A 71 2.73 8.38 5.71
CA GLN A 71 3.24 7.38 6.66
C GLN A 71 4.78 7.26 6.64
N GLY A 72 5.49 8.26 6.11
CA GLY A 72 6.95 8.24 6.00
C GLY A 72 7.46 7.36 4.86
N GLY A 73 6.64 7.20 3.81
CA GLY A 73 7.01 6.51 2.57
C GLY A 73 7.09 4.99 2.70
N ARG A 74 6.36 4.36 3.63
CA ARG A 74 6.45 2.91 3.88
C ARG A 74 5.08 2.30 4.11
N ILE A 75 4.89 1.08 3.63
CA ILE A 75 3.70 0.26 3.87
C ILE A 75 4.07 -1.23 3.88
N LYS A 76 3.46 -2.02 4.77
CA LYS A 76 3.71 -3.47 4.83
C LYS A 76 3.25 -4.12 3.53
N ALA A 77 4.05 -5.02 2.95
CA ALA A 77 3.76 -5.58 1.64
C ALA A 77 2.39 -6.28 1.59
N PHE A 78 2.04 -7.06 2.61
CA PHE A 78 0.72 -7.72 2.66
C PHE A 78 -0.44 -6.73 2.66
N GLN A 79 -0.29 -5.55 3.26
CA GLN A 79 -1.34 -4.51 3.30
C GLN A 79 -1.48 -3.91 1.90
N MET A 80 -0.37 -3.51 1.28
CA MET A 80 -0.35 -2.98 -0.09
C MET A 80 -0.99 -3.95 -1.09
N LEU A 81 -0.59 -5.22 -1.05
CA LEU A 81 -1.06 -6.23 -2.01
C LEU A 81 -2.55 -6.56 -1.81
N ARG A 82 -3.01 -6.63 -0.57
CA ARG A 82 -4.42 -6.89 -0.24
C ARG A 82 -5.32 -5.71 -0.62
N ASP A 83 -4.90 -4.49 -0.31
CA ASP A 83 -5.75 -3.30 -0.43
C ASP A 83 -5.67 -2.65 -1.82
N HIS A 84 -4.56 -2.86 -2.55
CA HIS A 84 -4.26 -2.19 -3.82
C HIS A 84 -3.86 -3.15 -4.96
N GLY A 85 -3.93 -4.46 -4.73
CA GLY A 85 -3.73 -5.51 -5.72
C GLY A 85 -2.30 -6.04 -5.80
N GLU A 86 -2.18 -7.29 -6.27
CA GLU A 86 -0.90 -8.00 -6.38
C GLU A 86 -0.09 -7.57 -7.60
N VAL A 87 1.24 -7.59 -7.48
CA VAL A 87 2.14 -7.46 -8.63
C VAL A 87 2.31 -8.82 -9.29
N ARG A 88 1.75 -8.99 -10.49
CA ARG A 88 1.86 -10.22 -11.27
C ARG A 88 3.33 -10.59 -11.49
N ALA A 89 3.65 -11.85 -11.21
CA ALA A 89 4.99 -12.37 -11.40
C ALA A 89 5.27 -12.67 -12.89
N PHE A 90 5.98 -11.76 -13.56
CA PHE A 90 6.49 -11.99 -14.91
C PHE A 90 7.98 -12.31 -14.87
N GLY A 91 8.36 -13.49 -15.37
CA GLY A 91 9.76 -13.79 -15.65
C GLY A 91 10.33 -12.89 -16.75
N PRO A 92 11.67 -12.74 -16.88
CA PRO A 92 12.28 -11.79 -17.81
C PRO A 92 11.79 -11.89 -19.27
N VAL A 93 11.58 -13.11 -19.76
CA VAL A 93 11.09 -13.37 -21.13
C VAL A 93 9.63 -12.93 -21.29
N ALA A 94 8.77 -13.30 -20.33
CA ALA A 94 7.36 -12.93 -20.35
C ALA A 94 7.18 -11.42 -20.18
N LEU A 95 7.99 -10.78 -19.33
CA LEU A 95 7.99 -9.35 -19.12
C LEU A 95 8.28 -8.59 -20.42
N ALA A 96 9.30 -9.01 -21.19
CA ALA A 96 9.65 -8.39 -22.46
C ALA A 96 8.60 -8.61 -23.56
N ARG A 97 7.92 -9.77 -23.55
CA ARG A 97 6.89 -10.14 -24.54
C ARG A 97 5.56 -9.42 -24.28
N ASP A 98 5.09 -9.49 -23.04
CA ASP A 98 3.71 -9.11 -22.69
C ASP A 98 3.60 -7.63 -22.29
N LYS A 99 4.73 -6.99 -21.96
CA LYS A 99 4.82 -5.58 -21.60
C LYS A 99 3.72 -5.11 -20.62
N PRO A 100 3.57 -5.75 -19.45
CA PRO A 100 2.48 -5.48 -18.50
C PRO A 100 2.43 -4.03 -18.01
N TRP A 101 3.51 -3.26 -18.12
CA TRP A 101 3.53 -1.82 -17.78
C TRP A 101 2.65 -0.97 -18.69
N LEU A 102 2.30 -1.45 -19.89
CA LEU A 102 1.37 -0.77 -20.79
C LEU A 102 -0.09 -0.89 -20.31
N THR A 103 -0.41 -1.99 -19.60
CA THR A 103 -1.74 -2.26 -19.04
C THR A 103 -1.60 -2.88 -17.65
N PRO A 104 -1.19 -2.09 -16.64
CA PRO A 104 -1.09 -2.56 -15.26
C PRO A 104 -2.49 -2.93 -14.76
N ALA A 105 -2.58 -4.04 -14.01
CA ALA A 105 -3.86 -4.57 -13.57
C ALA A 105 -4.43 -3.83 -12.35
N ASN A 106 -3.57 -3.14 -11.59
CA ASN A 106 -3.93 -2.48 -10.35
C ASN A 106 -2.94 -1.36 -9.98
N THR A 107 -3.27 -0.62 -8.92
CA THR A 107 -2.49 0.52 -8.43
C THR A 107 -1.07 0.11 -8.01
N THR A 108 -0.90 -1.02 -7.33
CA THR A 108 0.45 -1.49 -6.92
C THR A 108 1.34 -1.71 -8.13
N GLU A 109 0.85 -2.41 -9.17
CA GLU A 109 1.58 -2.61 -10.42
C GLU A 109 1.89 -1.30 -11.13
N ARG A 110 0.93 -0.38 -11.19
CA ARG A 110 1.13 0.93 -11.82
C ARG A 110 2.29 1.67 -11.17
N LEU A 111 2.28 1.79 -9.84
CA LEU A 111 3.32 2.49 -9.09
C LEU A 111 4.67 1.78 -9.20
N TRP A 112 4.66 0.44 -9.24
CA TRP A 112 5.85 -0.39 -9.39
C TRP A 112 6.53 -0.18 -10.75
N TYR A 113 5.78 -0.23 -11.85
CA TYR A 113 6.35 -0.03 -13.20
C TYR A 113 6.73 1.43 -13.49
N LEU A 114 6.10 2.40 -12.81
CA LEU A 114 6.58 3.78 -12.81
C LEU A 114 7.89 3.96 -12.03
N GLY A 115 8.30 2.98 -11.23
CA GLY A 115 9.49 3.07 -10.37
C GLY A 115 9.31 3.94 -9.12
N LEU A 116 8.07 4.36 -8.82
CA LEU A 116 7.73 5.23 -7.68
C LEU A 116 7.83 4.52 -6.33
N ILE A 117 7.65 3.20 -6.33
CA ILE A 117 7.78 2.35 -5.14
C ILE A 117 8.77 1.22 -5.40
N GLN A 118 9.46 0.81 -4.35
CA GLN A 118 10.42 -0.29 -4.34
C GLN A 118 10.05 -1.29 -3.24
N ARG A 119 10.52 -2.54 -3.36
CA ARG A 119 10.23 -3.61 -2.39
C ARG A 119 11.52 -4.02 -1.70
N ALA A 120 11.47 -4.15 -0.38
CA ALA A 120 12.59 -4.60 0.43
C ALA A 120 12.11 -5.31 1.69
N PHE A 121 13.00 -6.03 2.34
CA PHE A 121 12.79 -6.51 3.71
C PHE A 121 13.14 -5.41 4.70
N ASP A 122 12.29 -5.25 5.72
CA ASP A 122 12.51 -4.31 6.81
C ASP A 122 12.35 -4.97 8.18
N VAL A 123 13.05 -4.38 9.14
CA VAL A 123 13.19 -4.84 10.53
C VAL A 123 12.95 -3.61 11.40
N SER A 124 11.70 -3.39 11.81
CA SER A 124 11.30 -2.21 12.58
C SER A 124 10.42 -2.61 13.78
N GLY A 125 10.88 -2.31 15.00
CA GLY A 125 10.23 -2.76 16.23
C GLY A 125 10.09 -4.29 16.25
N ASP A 126 8.85 -4.77 16.39
CA ASP A 126 8.49 -6.19 16.33
C ASP A 126 8.19 -6.70 14.91
N PHE A 127 8.11 -5.82 13.92
CA PHE A 127 7.84 -6.22 12.55
C PHE A 127 9.11 -6.74 11.87
N ARG A 128 8.98 -7.89 11.21
CA ARG A 128 9.97 -8.50 10.31
C ARG A 128 9.24 -8.96 9.06
N GLY A 129 9.57 -8.39 7.91
CA GLY A 129 8.92 -8.80 6.66
C GLY A 129 9.15 -7.84 5.52
N GLU A 130 8.47 -8.11 4.41
CA GLU A 130 8.53 -7.26 3.22
C GLU A 130 7.70 -5.99 3.40
N ILE A 131 8.24 -4.89 2.89
CA ILE A 131 7.57 -3.61 2.76
C ILE A 131 7.66 -3.13 1.31
N PHE A 132 6.67 -2.34 0.90
CA PHE A 132 6.87 -1.37 -0.16
C PHE A 132 7.30 -0.05 0.47
N TYR A 133 8.22 0.64 -0.19
CA TYR A 133 8.65 1.96 0.23
C TYR A 133 8.83 2.88 -0.97
N ILE A 134 8.63 4.18 -0.72
CA ILE A 134 8.97 5.25 -1.65
C ILE A 134 10.42 5.66 -1.34
N PRO A 135 11.35 5.56 -2.30
CA PRO A 135 12.72 6.04 -2.11
C PRO A 135 12.74 7.52 -1.75
N GLU A 136 13.71 7.94 -0.92
CA GLU A 136 13.78 9.31 -0.38
C GLU A 136 13.86 10.35 -1.51
N GLU A 137 14.59 10.01 -2.57
CA GLU A 137 14.78 10.81 -3.78
C GLU A 137 13.45 11.13 -4.49
N ILE A 138 12.47 10.25 -4.38
CA ILE A 138 11.13 10.45 -4.94
C ILE A 138 10.21 11.08 -3.89
N LEU A 139 10.30 10.63 -2.63
CA LEU A 139 9.44 11.04 -1.53
C LEU A 139 9.48 12.56 -1.30
N MET A 140 10.65 13.20 -1.48
CA MET A 140 10.81 14.64 -1.36
C MET A 140 10.02 15.45 -2.39
N HIS A 141 9.60 14.81 -3.49
CA HIS A 141 8.85 15.42 -4.59
C HIS A 141 7.38 15.00 -4.65
N VAL A 142 6.95 14.00 -3.87
CA VAL A 142 5.55 13.56 -3.84
C VAL A 142 4.70 14.62 -3.12
N PRO A 143 3.64 15.15 -3.77
CA PRO A 143 2.70 16.03 -3.10
C PRO A 143 2.05 15.31 -1.93
N ARG A 144 2.27 15.85 -0.72
CA ARG A 144 1.57 15.35 0.46
C ARG A 144 0.13 15.85 0.39
N PRO A 145 -0.87 14.98 0.52
CA PRO A 145 -2.23 15.43 0.72
C PRO A 145 -2.21 16.39 1.91
N VAL A 146 -2.54 17.67 1.66
CA VAL A 146 -2.87 18.57 2.75
C VAL A 146 -4.03 17.88 3.44
N ALA A 147 -3.90 17.56 4.73
CA ALA A 147 -4.96 16.90 5.48
C ALA A 147 -6.25 17.65 5.18
N SER A 148 -7.16 17.05 4.40
CA SER A 148 -8.50 17.58 4.26
C SER A 148 -9.03 17.59 5.67
N ASP A 149 -9.35 18.78 6.19
CA ASP A 149 -9.88 18.97 7.54
C ASP A 149 -10.75 17.77 7.91
N GLY A 150 -10.30 17.03 8.93
CA GLY A 150 -10.67 15.64 9.17
C GLY A 150 -12.17 15.42 9.05
N PHE A 151 -12.55 14.23 8.56
CA PHE A 151 -13.92 13.79 8.38
C PHE A 151 -14.84 14.47 9.38
N ALA A 152 -15.57 15.50 8.92
CA ALA A 152 -16.39 16.32 9.80
C ALA A 152 -17.56 15.45 10.24
N VAL A 153 -17.38 14.73 11.34
CA VAL A 153 -18.47 14.07 12.05
C VAL A 153 -19.39 15.20 12.43
N LYS A 154 -20.49 15.37 11.69
CA LYS A 154 -21.58 16.24 12.10
C LYS A 154 -22.04 15.71 13.45
N THR A 155 -21.63 16.38 14.51
CA THR A 155 -22.20 16.19 15.84
C THR A 155 -23.68 16.52 15.70
N VAL A 156 -24.50 15.47 15.72
CA VAL A 156 -25.94 15.62 15.88
C VAL A 156 -26.16 16.24 17.25
N ALA A 157 -27.12 17.16 17.37
CA ALA A 157 -27.50 17.72 18.66
C ALA A 157 -27.72 16.57 19.66
N PRO A 158 -27.21 16.70 20.92
CA PRO A 158 -27.49 15.72 21.95
C PRO A 158 -29.00 15.47 22.01
N PRO A 159 -29.46 14.21 22.08
CA PRO A 159 -30.89 13.93 22.15
C PRO A 159 -31.52 14.67 23.33
N GLU A 160 -32.69 15.29 23.12
CA GLU A 160 -33.39 16.12 24.12
C GLU A 160 -33.75 15.34 25.40
N THR A 161 -33.80 14.01 25.29
CA THR A 161 -34.07 13.10 26.40
C THR A 161 -33.09 11.94 26.37
N THR A 162 -32.12 11.96 27.29
CA THR A 162 -31.40 10.76 27.71
C THR A 162 -32.13 10.14 28.88
N SER A 163 -33.02 9.17 28.63
CA SER A 163 -33.60 8.37 29.71
C SER A 163 -32.61 7.27 30.08
N ALA A 164 -31.78 7.54 31.08
CA ALA A 164 -31.07 6.47 31.77
C ALA A 164 -32.04 5.93 32.84
N ASP A 165 -32.90 4.98 32.46
CA ASP A 165 -33.88 4.36 33.36
C ASP A 165 -33.21 3.55 34.51
N GLY A 166 -31.88 3.63 34.66
CA GLY A 166 -31.05 2.90 35.63
C GLY A 166 -31.06 1.37 35.46
N THR A 167 -31.97 0.87 34.63
CA THR A 167 -32.32 -0.53 34.46
C THR A 167 -31.88 -1.10 33.12
N SER A 168 -31.32 -0.28 32.20
CA SER A 168 -30.83 -0.74 30.89
C SER A 168 -29.86 -1.92 31.04
N PHE A 169 -28.92 -1.82 31.99
CA PHE A 169 -27.99 -2.91 32.29
C PHE A 169 -28.70 -4.19 32.77
N MET A 170 -29.75 -4.04 33.60
CA MET A 170 -30.54 -5.19 34.06
C MET A 170 -31.31 -5.84 32.92
N TRP A 171 -31.91 -5.04 32.03
CA TRP A 171 -32.63 -5.53 30.85
C TRP A 171 -31.69 -6.24 29.87
N ASP A 172 -30.52 -5.66 29.59
CA ASP A 172 -29.51 -6.27 28.71
C ASP A 172 -28.99 -7.59 29.30
N THR A 173 -28.74 -7.62 30.61
CA THR A 173 -28.33 -8.83 31.32
C THR A 173 -29.43 -9.89 31.32
N PHE A 174 -30.69 -9.51 31.54
CA PHE A 174 -31.83 -10.41 31.49
C PHE A 174 -32.03 -11.01 30.10
N ILE A 175 -31.95 -10.20 29.04
CA ILE A 175 -32.03 -10.66 27.65
C ILE A 175 -30.92 -11.67 27.37
N LEU A 176 -29.67 -11.34 27.72
CA LEU A 176 -28.51 -12.22 27.54
C LEU A 176 -28.68 -13.56 28.27
N LEU A 177 -29.06 -13.53 29.55
CA LEU A 177 -29.28 -14.75 30.34
C LEU A 177 -30.45 -15.57 29.82
N SER A 178 -31.53 -14.93 29.36
CA SER A 178 -32.68 -15.62 28.75
C SER A 178 -32.31 -16.29 27.42
N HIS A 179 -31.41 -15.68 26.66
CA HIS A 179 -30.89 -16.24 25.42
C HIS A 179 -30.03 -17.47 25.72
N ILE A 180 -29.09 -17.35 26.65
CA ILE A 180 -28.23 -18.47 27.09
C ILE A 180 -29.08 -19.62 27.65
N ALA A 181 -30.11 -19.33 28.45
CA ALA A 181 -30.99 -20.36 29.02
C ALA A 181 -31.89 -21.06 27.99
N ARG A 182 -32.11 -20.46 26.82
CA ARG A 182 -32.86 -21.07 25.70
C ARG A 182 -32.00 -21.88 24.75
N VAL A 183 -30.68 -21.74 24.83
CA VAL A 183 -29.73 -22.62 24.15
C VAL A 183 -29.59 -23.86 25.01
N GLU A 184 -30.09 -25.02 24.56
CA GLU A 184 -29.82 -26.29 25.24
C GLU A 184 -28.30 -26.50 25.26
N PRO A 185 -27.66 -26.60 26.44
CA PRO A 185 -26.23 -26.85 26.49
C PRO A 185 -25.97 -28.27 25.98
N SER A 186 -25.34 -28.38 24.82
CA SER A 186 -24.84 -29.66 24.31
C SER A 186 -23.63 -30.09 25.14
N TYR A 187 -23.86 -30.99 26.09
CA TYR A 187 -22.79 -31.65 26.84
C TYR A 187 -22.39 -32.96 26.14
N VAL A 188 -21.10 -33.09 25.82
CA VAL A 188 -20.47 -34.38 25.57
C VAL A 188 -19.29 -34.49 26.54
N GLU A 189 -19.35 -35.47 27.43
CA GLU A 189 -18.22 -35.93 28.28
C GLU A 189 -17.46 -34.83 29.06
N GLY A 190 -18.18 -34.07 29.89
CA GLY A 190 -17.58 -33.40 31.06
C GLY A 190 -16.59 -32.25 30.79
N THR A 191 -16.52 -31.74 29.56
CA THR A 191 -15.70 -30.56 29.24
C THR A 191 -16.58 -29.44 28.70
N LEU A 192 -16.50 -28.24 29.28
CA LEU A 192 -17.16 -27.03 28.77
C LEU A 192 -16.54 -26.67 27.41
N LEU A 193 -17.27 -26.91 26.32
CA LEU A 193 -16.98 -26.26 25.05
C LEU A 193 -17.57 -24.84 25.14
N GLY A 194 -16.65 -23.87 25.16
CA GLY A 194 -16.99 -22.44 25.16
C GLY A 194 -17.75 -22.05 23.89
N VAL A 195 -18.62 -21.07 24.07
CA VAL A 195 -19.08 -20.18 22.99
C VAL A 195 -17.89 -19.35 22.51
#